data_AF-C7HAN2-F1
#
_entry.id   AF-C7HAN2-F1
#
_cell.length_a   1.000
_cell.length_b   1.000
_cell.length_c   1.000
_cell.angle_alpha   90.00
_cell.angle_beta   90.00
_cell.angle_gamma   90.00
#
_symmetry.space_group_name_H-M   'P 1'
#
loop_
_entity.id
_entity.type
_entity.pdbx_description
1 polymer ?
#
loop_
_entity_poly.entity_id
_entity_poly.type
_entity_poly.pdbx_seq_one_letter_code
_entity_poly.pdbx_strand_id
1 'polypeptide(L)'
;MSIDLTGITNKNEYYTNHYFSTIFEENAGEAITAWAQAAKSSEEIRTPWAQLRQNARQFYPLHDRYAGGALNLQLLAAIRTMADRYLASLGYPEAAPELVPVDASLSVPVYLEMKKSNGAPLLWVMLSASRESDAGILESNVFDGNIAEEDAFGAVHNDDLLELKNEDLATQILFGAAEPPRFLLFISLNQIALIDRNKWSEKRYLQFELEDIFSRLELTTLQAMVVLLHKDSLCPEDGSILLDELNEQSQKNAAGVSQDLKYALRECIELLGNEVLHDMRTRQKINLEEHPVDAGQLTLECLRYMYRMLFILFIEARPELGYAPIRELSYLKGYSLESLRDIADAVRDDVDEVSDGYYLHETLAKLYDLIYNGYPETEAEFQKVTGADSIHDCFFDCSAHGAYL
;
A
#
# COMPACT_ATOMS: atom_id res chain seq x y z
N MET A 1 -9.18 -2.36 -18.41
CA MET A 1 -9.36 -0.91 -18.18
C MET A 1 -8.89 -0.76 -16.75
N SER A 2 -7.71 -0.15 -16.53
CA SER A 2 -6.99 -0.28 -15.25
C SER A 2 -7.91 -0.10 -14.04
N ILE A 3 -7.92 -1.07 -13.13
CA ILE A 3 -8.70 -0.99 -11.88
C ILE A 3 -8.27 0.24 -11.08
N ASP A 4 -9.23 1.11 -10.76
CA ASP A 4 -9.04 2.19 -9.80
C ASP A 4 -9.08 1.61 -8.38
N LEU A 5 -8.01 1.81 -7.62
CA LEU A 5 -7.86 1.35 -6.24
C LEU A 5 -7.98 2.49 -5.23
N THR A 6 -8.50 3.66 -5.64
CA THR A 6 -8.73 4.79 -4.74
C THR A 6 -9.51 4.36 -3.49
N GLY A 7 -8.98 4.67 -2.31
CA GLY A 7 -9.54 4.25 -1.03
C GLY A 7 -9.23 2.80 -0.62
N ILE A 8 -8.55 2.00 -1.43
CA ILE A 8 -8.06 0.66 -1.04
C ILE A 8 -6.53 0.72 -0.86
N THR A 9 -6.10 0.77 0.40
CA THR A 9 -4.68 0.92 0.75
C THR A 9 -4.04 -0.42 1.10
N ASN A 10 -2.96 -0.74 0.40
CA ASN A 10 -2.11 -1.91 0.62
C ASN A 10 -1.04 -1.64 1.69
N LYS A 11 -1.41 -1.76 2.98
CA LYS A 11 -0.55 -1.39 4.10
C LYS A 11 0.57 -2.42 4.30
N ASN A 12 1.81 -1.92 4.41
CA ASN A 12 3.03 -2.71 4.55
C ASN A 12 3.18 -3.82 3.50
N GLU A 13 2.70 -3.58 2.27
CA GLU A 13 2.78 -4.54 1.17
C GLU A 13 2.12 -5.89 1.47
N TYR A 14 0.85 -5.87 1.89
CA TYR A 14 0.01 -7.07 1.96
C TYR A 14 0.07 -7.87 0.64
N TYR A 15 0.04 -7.16 -0.49
CA TYR A 15 0.56 -7.63 -1.77
C TYR A 15 1.77 -6.80 -2.18
N THR A 16 2.57 -7.29 -3.12
CA THR A 16 3.57 -6.41 -3.74
C THR A 16 2.87 -5.28 -4.51
N ASN A 17 3.39 -4.06 -4.40
CA ASN A 17 2.73 -2.88 -4.99
C ASN A 17 2.57 -3.00 -6.52
N HIS A 18 3.60 -3.53 -7.20
CA HIS A 18 3.51 -3.83 -8.63
C HIS A 18 2.36 -4.79 -8.94
N TYR A 19 2.25 -5.91 -8.21
CA TYR A 19 1.17 -6.85 -8.44
C TYR A 19 -0.20 -6.21 -8.25
N PHE A 20 -0.36 -5.43 -7.17
CA PHE A 20 -1.63 -4.83 -6.83
C PHE A 20 -2.09 -3.80 -7.86
N SER A 21 -1.17 -3.02 -8.45
CA SER A 21 -1.52 -2.00 -9.44
C SER A 21 -1.63 -2.51 -10.87
N THR A 22 -0.91 -3.56 -11.28
CA THR A 22 -0.83 -3.96 -12.69
C THR A 22 -1.43 -5.33 -13.02
N ILE A 23 -1.46 -6.26 -12.07
CA ILE A 23 -1.82 -7.67 -12.35
C ILE A 23 -3.10 -8.11 -11.64
N PHE A 24 -3.46 -7.43 -10.55
CA PHE A 24 -4.66 -7.73 -9.80
C PHE A 24 -5.93 -7.78 -10.67
N GLU A 25 -6.06 -6.89 -11.67
CA GLU A 25 -7.21 -6.88 -12.60
C GLU A 25 -7.40 -8.20 -13.34
N GLU A 26 -6.32 -8.77 -13.87
CA GLU A 26 -6.39 -10.00 -14.67
C GLU A 26 -6.88 -11.18 -13.81
N ASN A 27 -6.37 -11.27 -12.58
CA ASN A 27 -6.72 -12.37 -11.67
C ASN A 27 -8.08 -12.17 -10.99
N ALA A 28 -8.52 -10.92 -10.82
CA ALA A 28 -9.86 -10.59 -10.34
C ALA A 28 -10.95 -10.84 -11.41
N GLY A 29 -10.57 -10.87 -12.69
CA GLY A 29 -11.49 -10.90 -13.83
C GLY A 29 -12.40 -12.13 -13.87
N GLU A 30 -11.92 -13.30 -13.45
CA GLU A 30 -12.71 -14.54 -13.45
C GLU A 30 -13.88 -14.45 -12.45
N ALA A 31 -13.59 -14.04 -11.21
CA ALA A 31 -14.62 -13.85 -10.17
C ALA A 31 -15.65 -12.78 -10.57
N ILE A 32 -15.18 -11.64 -11.09
CA ILE A 32 -16.04 -10.56 -11.60
C ILE A 32 -16.95 -11.09 -12.73
N THR A 33 -16.39 -11.86 -13.65
CA THR A 33 -17.15 -12.44 -14.76
C THR A 33 -18.20 -13.43 -14.27
N ALA A 34 -17.86 -14.29 -13.30
CA ALA A 34 -18.78 -15.24 -12.70
C ALA A 34 -19.98 -14.55 -12.05
N TRP A 35 -19.76 -13.52 -11.21
CA TRP A 35 -20.85 -12.75 -10.61
C TRP A 35 -21.69 -12.00 -11.65
N ALA A 36 -21.06 -11.45 -12.69
CA ALA A 36 -21.78 -10.78 -13.78
C ALA A 36 -22.66 -11.76 -14.58
N GLN A 37 -22.21 -13.00 -14.78
CA GLN A 37 -23.00 -14.05 -15.43
C GLN A 37 -24.15 -14.52 -14.55
N ALA A 38 -23.91 -14.72 -13.25
CA ALA A 38 -24.95 -15.09 -12.28
C ALA A 38 -26.09 -14.04 -12.27
N ALA A 39 -25.76 -12.75 -12.24
CA ALA A 39 -26.76 -11.67 -12.29
C ALA A 39 -27.51 -11.58 -13.63
N LYS A 40 -26.94 -12.07 -14.74
CA LYS A 40 -27.66 -12.17 -16.03
C LYS A 40 -28.61 -13.36 -16.09
N SER A 41 -28.36 -14.39 -15.28
CA SER A 41 -29.14 -15.63 -15.30
C SER A 41 -30.49 -15.52 -14.57
N SER A 42 -30.65 -14.52 -13.70
CA SER A 42 -31.89 -14.24 -12.95
C SER A 42 -32.04 -12.76 -12.66
N GLU A 43 -33.24 -12.20 -12.88
CA GLU A 43 -33.55 -10.80 -12.53
C GLU A 43 -33.53 -10.53 -11.01
N GLU A 44 -33.60 -11.59 -10.19
CA GLU A 44 -33.56 -11.48 -8.72
C GLU A 44 -32.12 -11.34 -8.20
N ILE A 45 -31.13 -11.76 -8.97
CA ILE A 45 -29.72 -11.77 -8.55
C ILE A 45 -29.05 -10.47 -9.00
N ARG A 46 -28.61 -9.67 -8.03
CA ARG A 46 -27.80 -8.47 -8.28
C ARG A 46 -26.33 -8.76 -8.02
N THR A 47 -25.44 -8.18 -8.82
CA THR A 47 -24.01 -8.28 -8.59
C THR A 47 -23.62 -7.67 -7.23
N PRO A 48 -22.64 -8.24 -6.51
CA PRO A 48 -22.22 -7.72 -5.21
C PRO A 48 -21.86 -6.21 -5.24
N TRP A 49 -21.14 -5.76 -6.28
CA TRP A 49 -20.78 -4.34 -6.42
C TRP A 49 -22.00 -3.43 -6.68
N ALA A 50 -23.07 -3.93 -7.29
CA ALA A 50 -24.31 -3.18 -7.43
C ALA A 50 -25.07 -3.06 -6.09
N GLN A 51 -24.91 -4.04 -5.19
CA GLN A 51 -25.45 -3.99 -3.83
C GLN A 51 -24.62 -3.02 -2.96
N LEU A 52 -23.29 -3.09 -3.01
CA LEU A 52 -22.42 -2.11 -2.33
C LEU A 52 -22.69 -0.68 -2.81
N ARG A 53 -22.91 -0.47 -4.11
CA ARG A 53 -23.29 0.85 -4.64
C ARG A 53 -24.59 1.39 -4.03
N GLN A 54 -25.52 0.53 -3.62
CA GLN A 54 -26.75 0.96 -2.93
C GLN A 54 -26.46 1.35 -1.47
N ASN A 55 -25.50 0.68 -0.83
CA ASN A 55 -25.08 0.99 0.54
C ASN A 55 -24.48 2.40 0.64
N ALA A 56 -23.84 2.93 -0.41
CA ALA A 56 -23.34 4.30 -0.44
C ALA A 56 -24.43 5.36 -0.13
N ARG A 57 -25.68 5.13 -0.54
CA ARG A 57 -26.80 6.04 -0.26
C ARG A 57 -27.19 6.11 1.21
N GLN A 58 -26.91 5.05 1.96
CA GLN A 58 -27.17 4.95 3.40
C GLN A 58 -25.95 5.37 4.22
N PHE A 59 -24.75 5.19 3.66
CA PHE A 59 -23.49 5.61 4.26
C PHE A 59 -23.45 7.12 4.53
N TYR A 60 -23.63 7.98 3.52
CA TYR A 60 -23.46 9.43 3.69
C TYR A 60 -24.33 10.07 4.78
N PRO A 61 -25.65 9.79 4.89
CA PRO A 61 -26.45 10.37 5.97
C PRO A 61 -26.00 9.97 7.38
N LEU A 62 -25.41 8.78 7.53
CA LEU A 62 -24.86 8.32 8.81
C LEU A 62 -23.47 8.91 9.04
N HIS A 63 -22.61 8.89 8.02
CA HIS A 63 -21.30 9.52 8.00
C HIS A 63 -21.39 10.99 8.43
N ASP A 64 -22.17 11.80 7.70
CA ASP A 64 -22.29 13.25 7.93
C ASP A 64 -22.90 13.58 9.29
N ARG A 65 -23.74 12.68 9.83
CA ARG A 65 -24.35 12.84 11.15
C ARG A 65 -23.35 12.65 12.28
N TYR A 66 -22.39 11.74 12.11
CA TYR A 66 -21.46 11.34 13.16
C TYR A 66 -20.00 11.76 12.90
N ALA A 67 -19.72 12.36 11.75
CA ALA A 67 -18.42 12.92 11.39
C ALA A 67 -17.99 13.97 12.44
N GLY A 68 -16.84 13.75 13.08
CA GLY A 68 -16.31 14.63 14.13
C GLY A 68 -17.16 14.70 15.42
N GLY A 69 -18.16 13.83 15.55
CA GLY A 69 -19.02 13.76 16.74
C GLY A 69 -18.42 12.91 17.86
N ALA A 70 -18.87 13.13 19.10
CA ALA A 70 -18.49 12.28 20.22
C ALA A 70 -19.13 10.89 20.09
N LEU A 71 -18.39 9.86 20.49
CA LEU A 71 -18.86 8.47 20.54
C LEU A 71 -20.13 8.34 21.41
N ASN A 72 -21.17 7.76 20.84
CA ASN A 72 -22.48 7.54 21.48
C ASN A 72 -23.09 6.22 20.97
N LEU A 73 -24.13 5.72 21.66
CA LEU A 73 -24.74 4.43 21.30
C LEU A 73 -25.38 4.45 19.91
N GLN A 74 -25.88 5.60 19.46
CA GLN A 74 -26.46 5.73 18.12
C GLN A 74 -25.40 5.62 17.00
N LEU A 75 -24.16 6.07 17.26
CA LEU A 75 -23.04 5.81 16.35
C LEU A 75 -22.72 4.31 16.30
N LEU A 76 -22.69 3.62 17.44
CA LEU A 76 -22.48 2.15 17.45
C LEU A 76 -23.58 1.43 16.66
N ALA A 77 -24.84 1.83 16.84
CA ALA A 77 -25.98 1.29 16.08
C ALA A 77 -25.88 1.58 14.57
N ALA A 78 -25.38 2.76 14.19
CA ALA A 78 -25.10 3.09 12.79
C ALA A 78 -23.99 2.21 12.19
N ILE A 79 -22.91 1.96 12.94
CA ILE A 79 -21.83 1.05 12.53
C ILE A 79 -22.37 -0.36 12.32
N ARG A 80 -23.15 -0.89 13.27
CA ARG A 80 -23.81 -2.20 13.14
C ARG A 80 -24.69 -2.28 11.90
N THR A 81 -25.57 -1.28 11.72
CA THR A 81 -26.47 -1.19 10.55
C THR A 81 -25.71 -1.22 9.24
N MET A 82 -24.59 -0.51 9.15
CA MET A 82 -23.77 -0.49 7.93
C MET A 82 -22.99 -1.79 7.76
N ALA A 83 -22.48 -2.37 8.84
CA ALA A 83 -21.81 -3.68 8.81
C ALA A 83 -22.75 -4.76 8.27
N ASP A 84 -23.99 -4.84 8.74
CA ASP A 84 -24.99 -5.79 8.21
C ASP A 84 -25.22 -5.62 6.72
N ARG A 85 -25.33 -4.37 6.26
CA ARG A 85 -25.49 -4.06 4.83
C ARG A 85 -24.26 -4.44 4.02
N TYR A 86 -23.05 -4.23 4.52
CA TYR A 86 -21.82 -4.61 3.82
C TYR A 86 -21.69 -6.12 3.75
N LEU A 87 -21.88 -6.81 4.88
CA LEU A 87 -21.81 -8.27 4.96
C LEU A 87 -22.83 -8.95 4.04
N ALA A 88 -24.07 -8.46 4.01
CA ALA A 88 -25.09 -8.95 3.09
C ALA A 88 -24.70 -8.75 1.61
N SER A 89 -24.20 -7.55 1.26
CA SER A 89 -23.71 -7.26 -0.10
C SER A 89 -22.50 -8.13 -0.51
N LEU A 90 -21.73 -8.59 0.46
CA LEU A 90 -20.54 -9.44 0.28
C LEU A 90 -20.84 -10.94 0.43
N GLY A 91 -22.12 -11.33 0.51
CA GLY A 91 -22.55 -12.72 0.53
C GLY A 91 -22.38 -13.45 1.86
N TYR A 92 -22.11 -12.74 2.95
CA TYR A 92 -22.06 -13.34 4.29
C TYR A 92 -23.48 -13.63 4.83
N PRO A 93 -23.63 -14.63 5.71
CA PRO A 93 -24.88 -14.88 6.40
C PRO A 93 -25.21 -13.73 7.37
N GLU A 94 -26.44 -13.74 7.89
CA GLU A 94 -26.82 -12.85 9.00
C GLU A 94 -25.88 -13.06 10.18
N ALA A 95 -25.44 -11.95 10.77
CA ALA A 95 -24.51 -11.96 11.89
C ALA A 95 -25.17 -12.55 13.15
N ALA A 96 -24.41 -13.34 13.89
CA ALA A 96 -24.80 -13.90 15.17
C ALA A 96 -23.73 -13.54 16.21
N PRO A 97 -23.81 -12.34 16.82
CA PRO A 97 -22.76 -11.85 17.69
C PRO A 97 -22.59 -12.73 18.94
N GLU A 98 -21.35 -13.12 19.23
CA GLU A 98 -21.00 -14.00 20.34
C GLU A 98 -19.72 -13.52 21.04
N LEU A 99 -19.70 -13.62 22.37
CA LEU A 99 -18.50 -13.35 23.16
C LEU A 99 -17.62 -14.61 23.22
N VAL A 100 -16.52 -14.60 22.47
CA VAL A 100 -15.62 -15.76 22.32
C VAL A 100 -14.40 -15.62 23.24
N PRO A 101 -14.13 -16.58 24.14
CA PRO A 101 -12.93 -16.55 24.98
C PRO A 101 -11.69 -16.90 24.14
N VAL A 102 -10.70 -16.00 24.13
CA VAL A 102 -9.42 -16.20 23.43
C VAL A 102 -8.39 -16.83 24.36
N ASP A 103 -8.30 -16.32 25.60
CA ASP A 103 -7.48 -16.86 26.67
C ASP A 103 -8.13 -16.62 28.05
N ALA A 104 -7.39 -16.87 29.14
CA ALA A 104 -7.90 -16.74 30.50
C ALA A 104 -8.26 -15.29 30.91
N SER A 105 -7.75 -14.29 30.20
CA SER A 105 -7.91 -12.86 30.48
C SER A 105 -8.69 -12.10 29.41
N LEU A 106 -8.80 -12.64 28.19
CA LEU A 106 -9.40 -11.97 27.05
C LEU A 106 -10.61 -12.74 26.52
N SER A 107 -11.75 -12.05 26.47
CA SER A 107 -12.93 -12.46 25.72
C SER A 107 -13.27 -11.39 24.69
N VAL A 108 -13.53 -11.81 23.45
CA VAL A 108 -13.69 -10.91 22.30
C VAL A 108 -15.11 -11.00 21.78
N PRO A 109 -15.84 -9.88 21.60
CA PRO A 109 -17.15 -9.90 21.00
C PRO A 109 -16.99 -10.03 19.48
N VAL A 110 -17.17 -11.26 18.99
CA VAL A 110 -17.11 -11.59 17.57
C VAL A 110 -18.50 -11.33 16.98
N TYR A 111 -18.57 -10.44 16.00
CA TYR A 111 -19.84 -10.06 15.36
C TYR A 111 -20.36 -11.17 14.43
N LEU A 112 -19.45 -11.74 13.64
CA LEU A 112 -19.74 -12.86 12.74
C LEU A 112 -18.53 -13.79 12.68
N GLU A 113 -18.78 -15.09 12.79
CA GLU A 113 -17.77 -16.13 12.63
C GLU A 113 -18.09 -17.00 11.41
N MET A 114 -17.11 -17.13 10.52
CA MET A 114 -17.11 -18.17 9.48
C MET A 114 -16.20 -19.31 9.92
N LYS A 115 -16.66 -20.55 9.74
CA LYS A 115 -15.90 -21.77 10.04
C LYS A 115 -15.53 -22.48 8.75
N LYS A 116 -14.42 -23.22 8.81
CA LYS A 116 -14.08 -24.24 7.82
C LYS A 116 -15.04 -25.42 7.93
N SER A 117 -15.03 -26.30 6.94
CA SER A 117 -15.81 -27.55 6.94
C SER A 117 -15.51 -28.47 8.13
N ASN A 118 -14.32 -28.37 8.72
CA ASN A 118 -13.92 -29.12 9.92
C ASN A 118 -14.32 -28.45 11.25
N GLY A 119 -15.03 -27.32 11.21
CA GLY A 119 -15.49 -26.57 12.37
C GLY A 119 -14.49 -25.57 12.95
N ALA A 120 -13.24 -25.54 12.47
CA ALA A 120 -12.25 -24.58 12.94
C ALA A 120 -12.58 -23.15 12.46
N PRO A 121 -12.29 -22.11 13.25
CA PRO A 121 -12.48 -20.72 12.84
C PRO A 121 -11.71 -20.37 11.56
N LEU A 122 -12.35 -19.66 10.63
CA LEU A 122 -11.74 -19.18 9.38
C LEU A 122 -11.64 -17.67 9.34
N LEU A 123 -12.75 -16.98 9.59
CA LEU A 123 -12.85 -15.52 9.58
C LEU A 123 -13.65 -15.07 10.79
N TRP A 124 -13.14 -14.07 11.52
CA TRP A 124 -13.91 -13.32 12.50
C TRP A 124 -14.12 -11.88 12.02
N VAL A 125 -15.36 -11.41 12.09
CA VAL A 125 -15.72 -10.02 11.88
C VAL A 125 -15.92 -9.36 13.24
N MET A 126 -15.37 -8.18 13.45
CA MET A 126 -15.53 -7.40 14.68
C MET A 126 -15.94 -5.96 14.33
N LEU A 127 -16.85 -5.41 15.12
CA LEU A 127 -17.26 -4.02 14.99
C LEU A 127 -16.34 -3.14 15.83
N SER A 128 -15.95 -2.00 15.27
CA SER A 128 -14.94 -1.13 15.83
C SER A 128 -15.40 0.32 15.86
N ALA A 129 -15.10 1.01 16.96
CA ALA A 129 -15.34 2.43 17.10
C ALA A 129 -14.19 3.08 17.87
N SER A 130 -14.07 4.40 17.79
CA SER A 130 -13.09 5.17 18.55
C SER A 130 -13.75 6.31 19.31
N ARG A 131 -13.14 6.66 20.44
CA ARG A 131 -13.45 7.90 21.19
C ARG A 131 -12.77 9.11 20.57
N GLU A 132 -11.75 8.89 19.76
CA GLU A 132 -11.00 9.90 19.01
C GLU A 132 -11.53 9.93 17.57
N SER A 133 -11.93 11.12 17.09
CA SER A 133 -12.58 11.27 15.78
C SER A 133 -11.71 10.86 14.60
N ASP A 134 -10.39 10.97 14.75
CA ASP A 134 -9.42 10.84 13.66
C ASP A 134 -8.59 9.54 13.80
N ALA A 135 -8.94 8.67 14.75
CA ALA A 135 -8.23 7.42 14.94
C ALA A 135 -8.50 6.47 13.77
N GLY A 136 -7.43 5.91 13.22
CA GLY A 136 -7.53 4.82 12.25
C GLY A 136 -8.16 3.57 12.88
N ILE A 137 -8.62 2.66 12.03
CA ILE A 137 -9.31 1.44 12.47
C ILE A 137 -8.44 0.53 13.34
N LEU A 138 -7.11 0.52 13.16
CA LEU A 138 -6.21 -0.24 14.03
C LEU A 138 -5.99 0.42 15.41
N GLU A 139 -6.17 1.74 15.49
CA GLU A 139 -6.12 2.55 16.73
C GLU A 139 -7.48 2.68 17.40
N SER A 140 -8.51 2.06 16.82
CA SER A 140 -9.84 1.98 17.39
C SER A 140 -9.96 0.77 18.33
N ASN A 141 -11.13 0.63 18.95
CA ASN A 141 -11.41 -0.40 19.92
C ASN A 141 -12.69 -1.16 19.51
N VAL A 142 -12.68 -2.48 19.70
CA VAL A 142 -13.83 -3.34 19.41
C VAL A 142 -14.94 -3.13 20.44
N PHE A 143 -16.20 -3.17 20.01
CA PHE A 143 -17.38 -3.16 20.87
C PHE A 143 -18.30 -4.36 20.57
N ASP A 144 -19.18 -4.70 21.50
CA ASP A 144 -20.18 -5.76 21.31
C ASP A 144 -21.34 -5.27 20.42
N GLY A 145 -21.60 -5.94 19.30
CA GLY A 145 -22.73 -5.61 18.43
C GLY A 145 -24.09 -5.65 19.13
N ASN A 146 -24.23 -6.41 20.22
CA ASN A 146 -25.45 -6.53 21.00
C ASN A 146 -25.80 -5.26 21.80
N ILE A 147 -24.83 -4.40 22.14
CA ILE A 147 -25.12 -3.12 22.83
C ILE A 147 -25.59 -2.02 21.86
N ALA A 148 -25.52 -2.29 20.56
CA ALA A 148 -25.79 -1.37 19.47
C ALA A 148 -27.12 -1.67 18.75
N GLU A 149 -28.18 -1.98 19.50
CA GLU A 149 -29.54 -2.16 18.94
C GLU A 149 -30.08 -0.84 18.36
N GLU A 150 -31.01 -0.92 17.38
CA GLU A 150 -31.49 0.24 16.61
C GLU A 150 -32.12 1.35 17.47
N ASP A 151 -32.65 1.00 18.65
CA ASP A 151 -33.28 1.90 19.63
C ASP A 151 -32.35 2.31 20.79
N ALA A 152 -31.08 1.92 20.75
CA ALA A 152 -30.10 2.31 21.76
C ALA A 152 -29.84 3.83 21.73
N PHE A 153 -29.94 4.49 22.89
CA PHE A 153 -29.71 5.93 23.03
C PHE A 153 -28.92 6.22 24.31
N GLY A 154 -27.88 7.03 24.21
CA GLY A 154 -27.12 7.46 25.37
C GLY A 154 -25.62 7.60 25.12
N ALA A 155 -24.89 7.88 26.20
CA ALA A 155 -23.44 7.93 26.19
C ALA A 155 -22.84 6.52 26.26
N VAL A 156 -21.67 6.33 25.64
CA VAL A 156 -20.91 5.09 25.71
C VAL A 156 -20.05 5.08 26.97
N HIS A 157 -20.26 4.06 27.81
CA HIS A 157 -19.51 3.80 29.03
C HIS A 157 -18.13 3.21 28.73
N ASN A 158 -17.22 3.24 29.71
CA ASN A 158 -15.85 2.76 29.48
C ASN A 158 -15.79 1.28 29.09
N ASP A 159 -16.65 0.46 29.69
CA ASP A 159 -16.66 -0.99 29.52
C ASP A 159 -17.37 -1.44 28.23
N ASP A 160 -17.99 -0.51 27.48
CA ASP A 160 -18.69 -0.81 26.22
C ASP A 160 -17.72 -1.09 25.06
N LEU A 161 -16.47 -0.65 25.18
CA LEU A 161 -15.39 -0.93 24.22
C LEU A 161 -14.31 -1.73 24.95
N LEU A 162 -13.70 -2.68 24.25
CA LEU A 162 -12.51 -3.36 24.73
C LEU A 162 -11.38 -2.35 24.95
N GLU A 163 -10.63 -2.49 26.04
CA GLU A 163 -9.49 -1.61 26.34
C GLU A 163 -8.37 -1.73 25.29
N LEU A 164 -8.19 -2.92 24.74
CA LEU A 164 -7.16 -3.20 23.74
C LEU A 164 -7.51 -2.54 22.40
N LYS A 165 -6.50 -1.89 21.82
CA LYS A 165 -6.53 -1.39 20.45
C LYS A 165 -6.62 -2.56 19.47
N ASN A 166 -7.26 -2.33 18.34
CA ASN A 166 -7.49 -3.38 17.34
C ASN A 166 -6.20 -4.02 16.84
N GLU A 167 -5.10 -3.26 16.74
CA GLU A 167 -3.78 -3.82 16.40
C GLU A 167 -3.29 -4.87 17.42
N ASP A 168 -3.34 -4.53 18.69
CA ASP A 168 -2.92 -5.42 19.78
C ASP A 168 -3.88 -6.60 19.91
N LEU A 169 -5.17 -6.33 19.80
CA LEU A 169 -6.23 -7.34 19.80
C LEU A 169 -6.04 -8.36 18.66
N ALA A 170 -5.77 -7.90 17.44
CA ALA A 170 -5.47 -8.77 16.31
C ALA A 170 -4.26 -9.67 16.59
N THR A 171 -3.21 -9.11 17.18
CA THR A 171 -2.01 -9.87 17.56
C THR A 171 -2.31 -10.95 18.60
N GLN A 172 -3.09 -10.62 19.63
CA GLN A 172 -3.49 -11.56 20.67
C GLN A 172 -4.42 -12.66 20.14
N ILE A 173 -5.38 -12.33 19.28
CA ILE A 173 -6.26 -13.33 18.66
C ILE A 173 -5.45 -14.30 17.79
N LEU A 174 -4.62 -13.77 16.87
CA LEU A 174 -3.96 -14.57 15.82
C LEU A 174 -2.83 -15.46 16.33
N PHE A 175 -2.21 -15.09 17.46
CA PHE A 175 -1.06 -15.81 18.04
C PHE A 175 -1.29 -16.33 19.46
N GLY A 176 -2.35 -15.89 20.15
CA GLY A 176 -2.69 -16.31 21.51
C GLY A 176 -3.84 -17.32 21.60
N ALA A 177 -4.78 -17.33 20.66
CA ALA A 177 -5.89 -18.29 20.67
C ALA A 177 -5.41 -19.73 20.43
N ALA A 178 -6.09 -20.70 21.03
CA ALA A 178 -5.81 -22.13 20.80
C ALA A 178 -6.10 -22.56 19.35
N GLU A 179 -7.21 -22.08 18.79
CA GLU A 179 -7.59 -22.26 17.38
C GLU A 179 -7.87 -20.89 16.76
N PRO A 180 -6.83 -20.13 16.37
CA PRO A 180 -7.00 -18.79 15.85
C PRO A 180 -7.64 -18.82 14.45
N PRO A 181 -8.52 -17.86 14.12
CA PRO A 181 -9.01 -17.71 12.76
C PRO A 181 -7.86 -17.35 11.82
N ARG A 182 -8.07 -17.57 10.52
CA ARG A 182 -7.09 -17.16 9.50
C ARG A 182 -7.19 -15.66 9.22
N PHE A 183 -8.42 -15.17 9.08
CA PHE A 183 -8.69 -13.79 8.73
C PHE A 183 -9.38 -13.06 9.87
N LEU A 184 -9.07 -11.78 10.02
CA LEU A 184 -9.84 -10.84 10.84
C LEU A 184 -10.34 -9.72 9.94
N LEU A 185 -11.60 -9.34 10.12
CA LEU A 185 -12.22 -8.20 9.45
C LEU A 185 -12.74 -7.22 10.51
N PHE A 186 -12.12 -6.06 10.60
CA PHE A 186 -12.63 -4.97 11.42
C PHE A 186 -13.49 -4.05 10.57
N ILE A 187 -14.67 -3.67 11.07
CA ILE A 187 -15.58 -2.74 10.41
C ILE A 187 -15.85 -1.57 11.37
N SER A 188 -15.53 -0.35 10.95
CA SER A 188 -15.95 0.88 11.59
C SER A 188 -16.93 1.63 10.68
N LEU A 189 -17.33 2.85 11.07
CA LEU A 189 -18.20 3.66 10.22
C LEU A 189 -17.52 3.99 8.89
N ASN A 190 -16.24 4.35 8.92
CA ASN A 190 -15.53 4.95 7.79
C ASN A 190 -14.50 4.00 7.16
N GLN A 191 -14.11 2.94 7.88
CA GLN A 191 -13.02 2.08 7.48
C GLN A 191 -13.37 0.61 7.63
N ILE A 192 -12.78 -0.21 6.76
CA ILE A 192 -12.70 -1.67 6.94
C ILE A 192 -11.23 -2.06 6.87
N ALA A 193 -10.81 -3.01 7.72
CA ALA A 193 -9.48 -3.59 7.67
C ALA A 193 -9.56 -5.12 7.59
N LEU A 194 -8.91 -5.68 6.56
CA LEU A 194 -8.73 -7.12 6.39
C LEU A 194 -7.30 -7.51 6.77
N ILE A 195 -7.20 -8.39 7.77
CA ILE A 195 -5.93 -8.94 8.26
C ILE A 195 -5.87 -10.43 7.93
N ASP A 196 -4.72 -10.90 7.45
CA ASP A 196 -4.40 -12.32 7.29
C ASP A 196 -3.31 -12.71 8.27
N ARG A 197 -3.57 -13.76 9.05
CA ARG A 197 -2.63 -14.37 10.00
C ARG A 197 -1.25 -14.62 9.39
N ASN A 198 -1.20 -15.07 8.14
CA ASN A 198 0.04 -15.42 7.46
C ASN A 198 0.94 -14.21 7.16
N LYS A 199 0.39 -13.00 7.22
CA LYS A 199 1.09 -11.75 6.88
C LYS A 199 1.16 -10.76 8.06
N TRP A 200 0.46 -11.05 9.15
CA TRP A 200 0.33 -10.14 10.28
C TRP A 200 1.60 -9.97 11.11
N SER A 201 2.55 -10.91 11.08
CA SER A 201 3.85 -10.77 11.76
C SER A 201 4.62 -9.52 11.33
N GLU A 202 4.39 -9.05 10.10
CA GLU A 202 4.97 -7.84 9.53
C GLU A 202 3.93 -6.70 9.45
N LYS A 203 2.81 -6.83 10.19
CA LYS A 203 1.72 -5.85 10.25
C LYS A 203 1.18 -5.49 8.87
N ARG A 204 1.12 -6.45 7.96
CA ARG A 204 0.56 -6.25 6.60
C ARG A 204 -0.94 -6.49 6.62
N TYR A 205 -1.70 -5.58 6.02
CA TYR A 205 -3.16 -5.65 5.94
C TYR A 205 -3.70 -4.82 4.78
N LEU A 206 -4.95 -5.05 4.40
CA LEU A 206 -5.68 -4.21 3.45
C LEU A 206 -6.62 -3.29 4.21
N GLN A 207 -6.56 -2.00 3.91
CA GLN A 207 -7.41 -0.97 4.49
C GLN A 207 -8.33 -0.38 3.42
N PHE A 208 -9.60 -0.21 3.75
CA PHE A 208 -10.61 0.32 2.85
C PHE A 208 -11.20 1.59 3.47
N GLU A 209 -10.93 2.73 2.87
CA GLU A 209 -11.51 4.04 3.19
C GLU A 209 -12.86 4.16 2.48
N LEU A 210 -13.94 3.99 3.24
CA LEU A 210 -15.29 3.91 2.69
C LEU A 210 -15.77 5.24 2.11
N GLU A 211 -15.32 6.37 2.68
CA GLU A 211 -15.62 7.70 2.15
C GLU A 211 -15.04 7.87 0.74
N ASP A 212 -13.77 7.53 0.54
CA ASP A 212 -13.08 7.60 -0.74
C ASP A 212 -13.71 6.65 -1.77
N ILE A 213 -13.95 5.38 -1.38
CA ILE A 213 -14.54 4.36 -2.25
C ILE A 213 -15.94 4.78 -2.71
N PHE A 214 -16.78 5.25 -1.79
CA PHE A 214 -18.15 5.64 -2.12
C PHE A 214 -18.27 7.02 -2.78
N SER A 215 -17.25 7.90 -2.67
CA SER A 215 -17.33 9.25 -3.24
C SER A 215 -17.36 9.24 -4.77
N ARG A 216 -16.56 8.35 -5.36
CA ARG A 216 -16.45 8.23 -6.82
C ARG A 216 -17.46 7.27 -7.40
N LEU A 217 -17.95 6.31 -6.58
CA LEU A 217 -18.77 5.18 -7.02
C LEU A 217 -18.22 4.52 -8.29
N GLU A 218 -16.90 4.47 -8.39
CA GLU A 218 -16.19 3.92 -9.54
C GLU A 218 -16.42 2.40 -9.56
N LEU A 219 -16.73 1.86 -10.73
CA LEU A 219 -17.18 0.47 -10.87
C LEU A 219 -16.05 -0.50 -10.52
N THR A 220 -14.86 -0.26 -11.04
CA THR A 220 -13.69 -1.11 -10.83
C THR A 220 -13.20 -1.09 -9.38
N THR A 221 -13.28 0.03 -8.66
CA THR A 221 -12.99 0.11 -7.22
C THR A 221 -13.97 -0.72 -6.40
N LEU A 222 -15.28 -0.62 -6.70
CA LEU A 222 -16.28 -1.46 -6.03
C LEU A 222 -16.09 -2.94 -6.35
N GLN A 223 -15.72 -3.28 -7.58
CA GLN A 223 -15.38 -4.64 -7.96
C GLN A 223 -14.13 -5.14 -7.21
N ALA A 224 -13.08 -4.33 -7.08
CA ALA A 224 -11.89 -4.67 -6.32
C ALA A 224 -12.21 -4.92 -4.83
N MET A 225 -13.01 -4.05 -4.22
CA MET A 225 -13.48 -4.23 -2.85
C MET A 225 -14.26 -5.54 -2.68
N VAL A 226 -15.17 -5.86 -3.60
CA VAL A 226 -15.89 -7.15 -3.60
C VAL A 226 -14.91 -8.31 -3.69
N VAL A 227 -14.01 -8.31 -4.67
CA VAL A 227 -13.07 -9.42 -4.91
C VAL A 227 -12.24 -9.70 -3.65
N LEU A 228 -11.82 -8.67 -2.92
CA LEU A 228 -10.98 -8.80 -1.73
C LEU A 228 -11.77 -9.21 -0.47
N LEU A 229 -13.06 -8.89 -0.38
CA LEU A 229 -13.85 -9.04 0.86
C LEU A 229 -15.01 -10.05 0.78
N HIS A 230 -15.41 -10.49 -0.41
CA HIS A 230 -16.57 -11.37 -0.58
C HIS A 230 -16.38 -12.72 0.12
N LYS A 231 -17.48 -13.30 0.64
CA LYS A 231 -17.48 -14.62 1.29
C LYS A 231 -16.80 -15.66 0.41
N ASP A 232 -17.17 -15.77 -0.86
CA ASP A 232 -16.58 -16.75 -1.78
C ASP A 232 -15.07 -16.56 -2.01
N SER A 233 -14.55 -15.34 -1.81
CA SER A 233 -13.11 -15.07 -1.94
C SER A 233 -12.31 -15.46 -0.70
N LEU A 234 -12.87 -15.20 0.50
CA LEU A 234 -12.18 -15.41 1.80
C LEU A 234 -12.52 -16.76 2.45
N CYS A 235 -13.74 -17.23 2.22
CA CYS A 235 -14.36 -18.39 2.85
C CYS A 235 -15.14 -19.25 1.83
N PRO A 236 -14.53 -19.72 0.73
CA PRO A 236 -15.20 -20.61 -0.21
C PRO A 236 -15.62 -21.92 0.47
N GLU A 237 -16.80 -22.44 0.12
CA GLU A 237 -17.30 -23.72 0.65
C GLU A 237 -16.50 -24.91 0.09
N ASP A 238 -16.12 -24.83 -1.19
CA ASP A 238 -15.29 -25.79 -1.90
C ASP A 238 -14.21 -25.03 -2.71
N GLY A 239 -12.96 -25.49 -2.64
CA GLY A 239 -11.83 -24.94 -3.41
C GLY A 239 -10.77 -24.22 -2.58
N SER A 240 -9.79 -23.65 -3.28
CA SER A 240 -8.76 -22.79 -2.71
C SER A 240 -9.31 -21.41 -2.39
N ILE A 241 -8.77 -20.77 -1.36
CA ILE A 241 -9.09 -19.38 -1.04
C ILE A 241 -8.50 -18.51 -2.14
N LEU A 242 -9.32 -17.70 -2.82
CA LEU A 242 -8.87 -16.84 -3.93
C LEU A 242 -7.66 -15.98 -3.53
N LEU A 243 -7.66 -15.51 -2.29
CA LEU A 243 -6.57 -14.71 -1.72
C LEU A 243 -5.23 -15.46 -1.66
N ASP A 244 -5.23 -16.79 -1.54
CA ASP A 244 -4.02 -17.62 -1.65
C ASP A 244 -3.47 -17.60 -3.08
N GLU A 245 -4.35 -17.79 -4.06
CA GLU A 245 -3.96 -17.79 -5.48
C GLU A 245 -3.40 -16.43 -5.90
N LEU A 246 -4.07 -15.35 -5.48
CA LEU A 246 -3.58 -13.99 -5.67
C LEU A 246 -2.23 -13.78 -4.99
N ASN A 247 -2.03 -14.34 -3.81
CA ASN A 247 -0.77 -14.24 -3.08
C ASN A 247 0.37 -15.02 -3.77
N GLU A 248 0.12 -16.24 -4.21
CA GLU A 248 1.08 -17.03 -4.99
C GLU A 248 1.48 -16.30 -6.27
N GLN A 249 0.51 -15.68 -6.96
CA GLN A 249 0.79 -14.92 -8.17
C GLN A 249 1.55 -13.63 -7.85
N SER A 250 1.24 -12.94 -6.76
CA SER A 250 2.00 -11.77 -6.28
C SER A 250 3.47 -12.15 -6.00
N GLN A 251 3.71 -13.29 -5.35
CA GLN A 251 5.06 -13.79 -5.08
C GLN A 251 5.80 -14.20 -6.35
N LYS A 252 5.15 -14.92 -7.28
CA LYS A 252 5.74 -15.28 -8.58
C LYS A 252 6.15 -14.04 -9.38
N ASN A 253 5.30 -13.02 -9.41
CA ASN A 253 5.61 -11.76 -10.08
C ASN A 253 6.75 -11.01 -9.39
N ALA A 254 6.76 -10.95 -8.07
CA ALA A 254 7.87 -10.34 -7.33
C ALA A 254 9.21 -11.06 -7.59
N ALA A 255 9.18 -12.40 -7.65
CA ALA A 255 10.34 -13.21 -7.98
C ALA A 255 10.78 -13.02 -9.44
N GLY A 256 9.84 -12.93 -10.38
CA GLY A 256 10.09 -12.65 -11.80
C GLY A 256 10.74 -11.28 -12.00
N VAL A 257 10.14 -10.23 -11.41
CA VAL A 257 10.70 -8.86 -11.42
C VAL A 257 12.08 -8.83 -10.77
N SER A 258 12.33 -9.60 -9.70
CA SER A 258 13.66 -9.70 -9.08
C SER A 258 14.69 -10.39 -9.98
N GLN A 259 14.29 -11.39 -10.79
CA GLN A 259 15.18 -12.00 -11.77
C GLN A 259 15.50 -11.04 -12.92
N ASP A 260 14.48 -10.42 -13.51
CA ASP A 260 14.65 -9.45 -14.60
C ASP A 260 15.51 -8.26 -14.14
N LEU A 261 15.30 -7.78 -12.91
CA LEU A 261 16.13 -6.74 -12.31
C LEU A 261 17.58 -7.19 -12.12
N LYS A 262 17.83 -8.44 -11.72
CA LYS A 262 19.20 -8.96 -11.60
C LYS A 262 19.90 -9.04 -12.95
N TYR A 263 19.21 -9.47 -14.00
CA TYR A 263 19.76 -9.52 -15.35
C TYR A 263 20.01 -8.11 -15.89
N ALA A 264 19.04 -7.20 -15.76
CA ALA A 264 19.19 -5.80 -16.16
C ALA A 264 20.33 -5.11 -15.39
N LEU A 265 20.42 -5.31 -14.06
CA LEU A 265 21.49 -4.75 -13.25
C LEU A 265 22.86 -5.25 -13.70
N ARG A 266 22.97 -6.55 -14.00
CA ARG A 266 24.20 -7.12 -14.53
C ARG A 266 24.57 -6.50 -15.88
N GLU A 267 23.61 -6.38 -16.78
CA GLU A 267 23.82 -5.74 -18.09
C GLU A 267 24.25 -4.28 -17.93
N CYS A 268 23.62 -3.51 -17.05
CA CYS A 268 24.04 -2.14 -16.74
C CYS A 268 25.48 -2.07 -16.21
N ILE A 269 25.88 -2.98 -15.32
CA ILE A 269 27.25 -3.04 -14.80
C ILE A 269 28.25 -3.34 -15.92
N GLU A 270 27.91 -4.27 -16.82
CA GLU A 270 28.75 -4.62 -17.97
C GLU A 270 28.88 -3.42 -18.93
N LEU A 271 27.78 -2.71 -19.23
CA LEU A 271 27.78 -1.50 -20.07
C LEU A 271 28.60 -0.37 -19.44
N LEU A 272 28.39 -0.07 -18.15
CA LEU A 272 29.16 0.95 -17.42
C LEU A 272 30.66 0.62 -17.39
N GLY A 273 31.01 -0.64 -17.08
CA GLY A 273 32.40 -1.07 -17.06
C GLY A 273 33.07 -0.94 -18.43
N ASN A 274 32.38 -1.32 -19.50
CA ASN A 274 32.86 -1.17 -20.86
C ASN A 274 33.08 0.30 -21.23
N GLU A 275 32.16 1.19 -20.86
CA GLU A 275 32.27 2.62 -21.13
C GLU A 275 33.44 3.26 -20.36
N VAL A 276 33.64 2.89 -19.09
CA VAL A 276 34.81 3.37 -18.32
C VAL A 276 36.12 2.95 -18.99
N LEU A 277 36.23 1.69 -19.42
CA LEU A 277 37.43 1.21 -20.13
C LEU A 277 37.61 1.90 -21.48
N HIS A 278 36.50 2.20 -22.18
CA HIS A 278 36.50 2.95 -23.42
C HIS A 278 37.06 4.37 -23.20
N ASP A 279 36.48 5.12 -22.27
CA ASP A 279 36.88 6.50 -21.92
C ASP A 279 38.35 6.60 -21.46
N MET A 280 38.80 5.65 -20.62
CA MET A 280 40.19 5.57 -20.18
C MET A 280 41.15 5.43 -21.37
N ARG A 281 40.78 4.61 -22.36
CA ARG A 281 41.60 4.38 -23.55
C ARG A 281 41.56 5.55 -24.54
N THR A 282 40.38 6.12 -24.80
CA THR A 282 40.17 7.08 -25.90
C THR A 282 40.47 8.51 -25.46
N ARG A 283 39.77 9.01 -24.44
CA ARG A 283 39.88 10.40 -23.98
C ARG A 283 41.07 10.58 -23.04
N GLN A 284 41.23 9.69 -22.06
CA GLN A 284 42.31 9.81 -21.07
C GLN A 284 43.66 9.29 -21.60
N LYS A 285 43.65 8.54 -22.71
CA LYS A 285 44.83 7.96 -23.37
C LYS A 285 45.68 7.07 -22.45
N ILE A 286 45.02 6.39 -21.51
CA ILE A 286 45.65 5.42 -20.61
C ILE A 286 45.92 4.14 -21.40
N ASN A 287 47.17 3.67 -21.36
CA ASN A 287 47.52 2.37 -21.90
C ASN A 287 47.13 1.28 -20.89
N LEU A 288 46.01 0.60 -21.14
CA LEU A 288 45.48 -0.45 -20.26
C LEU A 288 46.37 -1.71 -20.20
N GLU A 289 47.31 -1.89 -21.13
CA GLU A 289 48.30 -2.98 -21.05
C GLU A 289 49.42 -2.67 -20.05
N GLU A 290 49.83 -1.39 -19.95
CA GLU A 290 50.85 -0.93 -19.00
C GLU A 290 50.26 -0.63 -17.61
N HIS A 291 49.00 -0.21 -17.56
CA HIS A 291 48.24 0.10 -16.36
C HIS A 291 46.92 -0.68 -16.35
N PRO A 292 46.96 -1.98 -16.02
CA PRO A 292 45.76 -2.80 -16.01
C PRO A 292 44.78 -2.35 -14.92
N VAL A 293 43.50 -2.34 -15.28
CA VAL A 293 42.40 -2.05 -14.34
C VAL A 293 42.06 -3.31 -13.55
N ASP A 294 41.90 -3.18 -12.24
CA ASP A 294 41.40 -4.27 -11.39
C ASP A 294 39.91 -4.48 -11.69
N ALA A 295 39.58 -5.65 -12.24
CA ALA A 295 38.20 -5.98 -12.63
C ALA A 295 37.24 -6.04 -11.42
N GLY A 296 37.73 -6.49 -10.25
CA GLY A 296 36.93 -6.53 -9.02
C GLY A 296 36.62 -5.13 -8.50
N GLN A 297 37.61 -4.24 -8.52
CA GLN A 297 37.41 -2.84 -8.14
C GLN A 297 36.48 -2.11 -9.10
N LEU A 298 36.67 -2.28 -10.42
CA LEU A 298 35.78 -1.69 -11.42
C LEU A 298 34.34 -2.16 -11.25
N THR A 299 34.13 -3.46 -11.07
CA THR A 299 32.79 -4.04 -10.81
C THR A 299 32.15 -3.41 -9.58
N LEU A 300 32.92 -3.21 -8.50
CA LEU A 300 32.42 -2.64 -7.26
C LEU A 300 32.02 -1.17 -7.41
N GLU A 301 32.79 -0.38 -8.16
CA GLU A 301 32.44 1.02 -8.45
C GLU A 301 31.23 1.13 -9.39
N CYS A 302 31.12 0.26 -10.40
CA CYS A 302 29.92 0.18 -11.24
C CYS A 302 28.67 -0.20 -10.41
N LEU A 303 28.81 -1.15 -9.48
CA LEU A 303 27.74 -1.51 -8.54
C LEU A 303 27.33 -0.32 -7.67
N ARG A 304 28.29 0.40 -7.07
CA ARG A 304 28.01 1.61 -6.27
C ARG A 304 27.26 2.66 -7.09
N TYR A 305 27.69 2.87 -8.33
CA TYR A 305 27.03 3.80 -9.24
C TYR A 305 25.57 3.41 -9.50
N MET A 306 25.31 2.13 -9.74
CA MET A 306 23.95 1.61 -9.90
C MET A 306 23.10 1.78 -8.63
N TYR A 307 23.66 1.49 -7.45
CA TYR A 307 22.95 1.71 -6.18
C TYR A 307 22.59 3.18 -5.94
N ARG A 308 23.44 4.13 -6.37
CA ARG A 308 23.12 5.56 -6.32
C ARG A 308 21.93 5.89 -7.21
N MET A 309 21.87 5.37 -8.44
CA MET A 309 20.71 5.56 -9.32
C MET A 309 19.43 4.98 -8.71
N LEU A 310 19.50 3.76 -8.17
CA LEU A 310 18.37 3.12 -7.49
C LEU A 310 17.90 3.92 -6.27
N PHE A 311 18.83 4.49 -5.51
CA PHE A 311 18.52 5.33 -4.36
C PHE A 311 17.77 6.60 -4.77
N ILE A 312 18.20 7.26 -5.87
CA ILE A 312 17.49 8.44 -6.40
C ILE A 312 16.07 8.06 -6.84
N LEU A 313 15.91 6.96 -7.60
CA LEU A 313 14.58 6.47 -7.97
C LEU A 313 13.69 6.22 -6.75
N PHE A 314 14.27 5.69 -5.66
CA PHE A 314 13.55 5.43 -4.43
C PHE A 314 13.07 6.70 -3.73
N ILE A 315 13.92 7.72 -3.60
CA ILE A 315 13.53 8.99 -2.96
C ILE A 315 12.59 9.81 -3.86
N GLU A 316 12.71 9.70 -5.19
CA GLU A 316 11.79 10.33 -6.13
C GLU A 316 10.40 9.69 -6.12
N ALA A 317 10.32 8.38 -5.91
CA ALA A 317 9.03 7.70 -5.79
C ALA A 317 8.29 8.01 -4.47
N ARG A 318 8.96 8.63 -3.49
CA ARG A 318 8.45 8.86 -2.13
C ARG A 318 8.61 10.32 -1.68
N PRO A 319 7.83 11.26 -2.25
CA PRO A 319 7.93 12.68 -1.91
C PRO A 319 7.72 12.99 -0.43
N GLU A 320 7.02 12.12 0.31
CA GLU A 320 6.79 12.22 1.75
C GLU A 320 8.06 12.15 2.60
N LEU A 321 9.16 11.59 2.07
CA LEU A 321 10.43 11.52 2.78
C LEU A 321 11.20 12.85 2.80
N GLY A 322 10.87 13.77 1.88
CA GLY A 322 11.45 15.13 1.86
C GLY A 322 12.91 15.23 1.40
N TYR A 323 13.53 14.14 0.91
CA TYR A 323 14.94 14.16 0.44
C TYR A 323 15.14 14.84 -0.91
N ALA A 324 14.18 14.72 -1.83
CA ALA A 324 14.24 15.33 -3.16
C ALA A 324 13.12 16.37 -3.33
N PRO A 325 13.41 17.59 -3.83
CA PRO A 325 12.41 18.64 -4.02
C PRO A 325 11.60 18.44 -5.30
N ILE A 326 10.91 17.31 -5.43
CA ILE A 326 10.19 16.88 -6.65
C ILE A 326 9.05 17.83 -7.01
N ARG A 327 8.52 18.56 -6.02
CA ARG A 327 7.48 19.58 -6.23
C ARG A 327 8.02 20.84 -6.94
N GLU A 328 9.34 21.04 -6.94
CA GLU A 328 9.96 22.18 -7.59
C GLU A 328 10.22 21.90 -9.08
N LEU A 329 9.71 22.79 -9.94
CA LEU A 329 9.81 22.66 -11.38
C LEU A 329 11.26 22.66 -11.90
N SER A 330 12.16 23.35 -11.20
CA SER A 330 13.60 23.40 -11.50
C SER A 330 14.26 22.04 -11.32
N TYR A 331 13.94 21.34 -10.23
CA TYR A 331 14.39 19.97 -10.00
C TYR A 331 13.78 19.02 -11.03
N LEU A 332 12.45 19.04 -11.16
CA LEU A 332 11.72 18.11 -11.99
C LEU A 332 12.20 18.13 -13.44
N LYS A 333 12.49 19.31 -14.00
CA LYS A 333 12.95 19.43 -15.40
C LYS A 333 14.47 19.35 -15.56
N GLY A 334 15.23 19.74 -14.54
CA GLY A 334 16.68 19.93 -14.66
C GLY A 334 17.50 18.74 -14.17
N TYR A 335 17.00 18.00 -13.18
CA TYR A 335 17.77 16.99 -12.48
C TYR A 335 17.04 15.66 -12.29
N SER A 336 15.71 15.63 -12.33
CA SER A 336 14.98 14.38 -12.03
C SER A 336 15.40 13.23 -12.94
N LEU A 337 15.44 12.01 -12.39
CA LEU A 337 15.75 10.85 -13.21
C LEU A 337 14.69 10.61 -14.28
N GLU A 338 13.43 10.99 -14.03
CA GLU A 338 12.37 10.95 -15.03
C GLU A 338 12.69 11.86 -16.22
N SER A 339 13.09 13.11 -15.99
CA SER A 339 13.47 14.01 -17.08
C SER A 339 14.73 13.57 -17.81
N LEU A 340 15.73 13.03 -17.09
CA LEU A 340 16.94 12.48 -17.72
C LEU A 340 16.62 11.28 -18.61
N ARG A 341 15.68 10.44 -18.17
CA ARG A 341 15.17 9.33 -18.97
C ARG A 341 14.45 9.82 -20.22
N ASP A 342 13.55 10.79 -20.10
CA ASP A 342 12.85 11.37 -21.26
C ASP A 342 13.83 11.93 -22.29
N ILE A 343 14.92 12.56 -21.84
CA ILE A 343 15.99 13.04 -22.70
C ILE A 343 16.68 11.86 -23.39
N ALA A 344 17.07 10.83 -22.65
CA ALA A 344 17.72 9.64 -23.19
C ALA A 344 16.84 8.91 -24.22
N ASP A 345 15.54 8.76 -23.95
CA ASP A 345 14.58 8.11 -24.85
C ASP A 345 14.27 8.96 -26.10
N ALA A 346 14.40 10.30 -25.99
CA ALA A 346 14.20 11.23 -27.11
C ALA A 346 15.42 11.35 -28.04
N VAL A 347 16.60 10.90 -27.61
CA VAL A 347 17.79 10.85 -28.47
C VAL A 347 17.53 9.88 -29.61
N ARG A 348 17.67 10.36 -30.85
CA ARG A 348 17.62 9.51 -32.04
C ARG A 348 19.03 9.06 -32.39
N ASP A 349 19.20 7.78 -32.70
CA ASP A 349 20.47 7.14 -33.07
C ASP A 349 21.13 7.73 -34.34
N ASP A 350 20.48 8.65 -35.06
CA ASP A 350 20.93 9.22 -36.33
C ASP A 350 21.60 10.60 -36.21
N VAL A 351 21.85 11.09 -34.99
CA VAL A 351 22.51 12.38 -34.71
C VAL A 351 23.84 12.18 -33.98
N ASP A 352 24.94 12.12 -34.74
CA ASP A 352 26.32 11.91 -34.23
C ASP A 352 26.75 12.93 -33.15
N GLU A 353 26.17 14.14 -33.14
CA GLU A 353 26.53 15.18 -32.15
C GLU A 353 25.98 14.93 -30.74
N VAL A 354 24.99 14.03 -30.59
CA VAL A 354 24.37 13.73 -29.29
C VAL A 354 25.03 12.50 -28.64
N SER A 355 25.57 11.56 -29.42
CA SER A 355 26.20 10.34 -28.88
C SER A 355 27.51 10.59 -28.13
N ASP A 356 28.23 11.67 -28.43
CA ASP A 356 29.51 12.02 -27.78
C ASP A 356 29.36 13.04 -26.63
N GLY A 357 28.13 13.38 -26.24
CA GLY A 357 27.84 14.38 -25.20
C GLY A 357 27.95 13.84 -23.77
N TYR A 358 28.42 14.67 -22.83
CA TYR A 358 28.55 14.31 -21.40
C TYR A 358 27.38 14.77 -20.53
N TYR A 359 26.33 15.33 -21.13
CA TYR A 359 25.24 15.99 -20.39
C TYR A 359 24.56 15.11 -19.34
N LEU A 360 24.24 13.86 -19.68
CA LEU A 360 23.62 12.92 -18.73
C LEU A 360 24.58 12.60 -17.57
N HIS A 361 25.85 12.38 -17.87
CA HIS A 361 26.87 12.10 -16.85
C HIS A 361 27.10 13.30 -15.94
N GLU A 362 27.28 14.50 -16.49
CA GLU A 362 27.50 15.72 -15.74
C GLU A 362 26.30 16.08 -14.86
N THR A 363 25.09 15.90 -15.38
CA THR A 363 23.85 16.15 -14.60
C THR A 363 23.72 15.15 -13.45
N LEU A 364 23.94 13.86 -13.69
CA LEU A 364 23.93 12.83 -12.63
C LEU A 364 25.01 13.08 -11.59
N ALA A 365 26.23 13.43 -12.01
CA ALA A 365 27.33 13.75 -11.11
C ALA A 365 26.97 14.94 -10.21
N LYS A 366 26.35 15.99 -10.78
CA LYS A 366 25.91 17.14 -10.00
C LYS A 366 24.76 16.80 -9.05
N LEU A 367 23.84 15.95 -9.46
CA LEU A 367 22.75 15.49 -8.60
C LEU A 367 23.26 14.67 -7.41
N TYR A 368 24.20 13.75 -7.63
CA TYR A 368 24.82 12.99 -6.54
C TYR A 368 25.53 13.90 -5.54
N ASP A 369 26.24 14.91 -6.05
CA ASP A 369 26.90 15.93 -5.24
C ASP A 369 25.89 16.72 -4.38
N LEU A 370 24.78 17.18 -4.98
CA LEU A 370 23.72 17.90 -4.26
C LEU A 370 23.02 17.05 -3.18
N ILE A 371 22.78 15.76 -3.46
CA ILE A 371 22.15 14.85 -2.48
C ILE A 371 23.11 14.55 -1.33
N TYR A 372 24.41 14.42 -1.63
CA TYR A 372 25.41 14.05 -0.62
C TYR A 372 25.86 15.24 0.24
N ASN A 373 26.10 16.40 -0.38
CA ASN A 373 26.61 17.58 0.32
C ASN A 373 25.51 18.55 0.75
N GLY A 374 24.29 18.39 0.21
CA GLY A 374 23.22 19.35 0.37
C GLY A 374 23.49 20.66 -0.39
N TYR A 375 22.53 21.57 -0.34
CA TYR A 375 22.71 22.94 -0.81
C TYR A 375 21.81 23.88 -0.01
N PRO A 376 22.32 25.02 0.49
CA PRO A 376 23.72 25.46 0.48
C PRO A 376 24.64 24.59 1.35
N GLU A 377 25.90 24.40 0.91
CA GLU A 377 26.88 23.51 1.55
C GLU A 377 27.33 23.99 2.94
N THR A 378 27.18 25.28 3.24
CA THR A 378 27.64 25.87 4.50
C THR A 378 26.52 26.54 5.28
N GLU A 379 26.55 26.40 6.61
CA GLU A 379 25.61 27.06 7.54
C GLU A 379 25.58 28.60 7.35
N ALA A 380 26.72 29.20 7.01
CA ALA A 380 26.83 30.65 6.77
C ALA A 380 26.14 31.09 5.45
N GLU A 381 26.07 30.21 4.46
CA GLU A 381 25.32 30.44 3.22
C GLU A 381 23.84 30.10 3.39
N PHE A 382 23.52 29.04 4.13
CA PHE A 382 22.16 28.71 4.54
C PHE A 382 21.49 29.89 5.24
N GLN A 383 22.17 30.52 6.21
CA GLN A 383 21.67 31.71 6.91
C GLN A 383 21.44 32.93 6.00
N LYS A 384 22.19 33.06 4.90
CA LYS A 384 21.97 34.11 3.89
C LYS A 384 20.78 33.82 2.99
N VAL A 385 20.56 32.55 2.65
CA VAL A 385 19.44 32.09 1.81
C VAL A 385 18.12 32.11 2.58
N THR A 386 18.12 31.74 3.87
CA THR A 386 16.92 31.86 4.74
C THR A 386 16.50 33.29 5.03
N GLY A 387 17.36 34.29 4.76
CA GLY A 387 17.06 35.71 4.92
C GLY A 387 16.50 36.38 3.65
N ALA A 388 16.43 35.65 2.53
CA ALA A 388 15.78 36.10 1.29
C ALA A 388 14.37 35.51 1.21
N ASP A 389 13.41 36.23 0.61
CA ASP A 389 11.98 35.89 0.52
C ASP A 389 11.66 34.60 -0.31
N SER A 390 12.63 33.72 -0.53
CA SER A 390 12.53 32.54 -1.40
C SER A 390 13.33 31.37 -0.83
N ILE A 391 12.65 30.39 -0.23
CA ILE A 391 13.21 29.11 0.25
C ILE A 391 13.16 28.04 -0.87
N HIS A 392 13.23 28.47 -2.14
CA HIS A 392 12.97 27.62 -3.32
C HIS A 392 14.17 26.76 -3.77
N ASP A 393 15.34 26.91 -3.12
CA ASP A 393 16.61 26.32 -3.56
C ASP A 393 17.36 25.64 -2.41
N CYS A 394 16.72 24.72 -1.66
CA CYS A 394 17.39 24.01 -0.57
C CYS A 394 17.34 22.48 -0.80
N PHE A 395 18.52 21.85 -0.79
CA PHE A 395 18.69 20.40 -0.68
C PHE A 395 19.16 20.08 0.74
N PHE A 396 18.40 19.26 1.45
CA PHE A 396 18.73 18.86 2.82
C PHE A 396 19.70 17.67 2.81
N ASP A 397 20.79 17.79 3.56
CA ASP A 397 21.85 16.79 3.68
C ASP A 397 21.33 15.46 4.27
N CYS A 398 21.59 14.34 3.58
CA CYS A 398 21.27 12.98 4.05
C CYS A 398 22.15 12.53 5.23
N SER A 399 23.32 13.14 5.46
CA SER A 399 24.27 12.73 6.49
C SER A 399 23.79 12.99 7.92
N ALA A 400 22.83 13.93 8.09
CA ALA A 400 22.25 14.26 9.40
C ALA A 400 21.40 13.12 10.01
N HIS A 401 21.01 12.10 9.22
CA HIS A 401 20.12 11.01 9.66
C HIS A 401 20.75 9.60 9.60
N GLY A 402 22.07 9.48 9.50
CA GLY A 402 22.78 8.21 9.75
C GLY A 402 22.62 7.14 8.66
N ALA A 403 22.35 7.52 7.41
CA ALA A 403 22.48 6.62 6.27
C ALA A 403 23.91 6.69 5.73
N TYR A 404 24.75 5.70 6.07
CA TYR A 404 26.01 5.50 5.35
C TYR A 404 25.70 5.02 3.93
N LEU A 405 25.99 5.86 2.93
CA LEU A 405 25.98 5.56 1.49
C LEU A 405 27.15 4.64 1.09
#